data_AF-A0A1M7T559-F1
#
_entry.id   AF-A0A1M7T559-F1
#
_cell.length_a   1.000
_cell.length_b   1.000
_cell.length_c   1.000
_cell.angle_alpha   90.00
_cell.angle_beta   90.00
_cell.angle_gamma   90.00
#
_symmetry.space_group_name_H-M   'P 1'
#
loop_
_entity.id
_entity.type
_entity.pdbx_description
1 polymer ?
#
loop_
_entity_poly.entity_id
_entity_poly.type
_entity_poly.pdbx_seq_one_letter_code
_entity_poly.pdbx_strand_id
1 'polypeptide(L)'
;MKKFVFLAIVFLLFATSFAFELNSGVLYSFSGQLLYALEFNTLSNLVNGPSTTSGFSLMYITDVAEKHFGAIGGQAKYDINLEIGRISLYGFGGMLFPIFEFGFEKITSIVRVGAKYYIGNIIINSGIYSLYLIDSTKLEGVEFSIGYTF
;
A
#
# COMPACT_ATOMS: atom_id res chain seq x y z
N MET A 1 -13.14 -22.88 -0.99
CA MET A 1 -13.31 -22.45 0.42
C MET A 1 -12.23 -22.97 1.37
N LYS A 2 -12.07 -24.28 1.61
CA LYS A 2 -11.09 -24.80 2.60
C LYS A 2 -9.63 -24.37 2.36
N LYS A 3 -9.17 -24.32 1.10
CA LYS A 3 -7.83 -23.83 0.73
C LYS A 3 -7.62 -22.33 1.00
N PHE A 4 -8.67 -21.53 0.82
CA PHE A 4 -8.65 -20.07 1.05
C PHE A 4 -8.58 -19.75 2.55
N VAL A 5 -9.34 -20.48 3.36
CA VAL A 5 -9.30 -20.38 4.83
C VAL A 5 -7.94 -20.81 5.37
N PHE A 6 -7.35 -21.89 4.83
CA PHE A 6 -6.00 -22.32 5.19
C PHE A 6 -4.95 -21.24 4.84
N LEU A 7 -5.02 -20.66 3.64
CA LEU A 7 -4.11 -19.57 3.26
C LEU A 7 -4.27 -18.34 4.16
N ALA A 8 -5.51 -17.97 4.49
CA ALA A 8 -5.80 -16.86 5.40
C ALA A 8 -5.27 -17.13 6.83
N ILE A 9 -5.37 -18.36 7.32
CA ILE A 9 -4.84 -18.77 8.64
C ILE A 9 -3.30 -18.76 8.63
N VAL A 10 -2.66 -19.28 7.58
CA VAL A 10 -1.19 -19.18 7.43
C VAL A 10 -0.77 -17.72 7.37
N PHE A 11 -1.48 -16.89 6.61
CA PHE A 11 -1.23 -15.45 6.54
C PHE A 11 -1.42 -14.77 7.90
N LEU A 12 -2.47 -15.11 8.66
CA LEU A 12 -2.71 -14.62 10.03
C LEU A 12 -1.59 -15.05 11.00
N LEU A 13 -1.10 -16.29 10.91
CA LEU A 13 -0.01 -16.79 11.76
C LEU A 13 1.33 -16.11 11.44
N PHE A 14 1.63 -15.87 10.15
CA PHE A 14 2.78 -15.06 9.73
C PHE A 14 2.61 -13.60 10.18
N ALA A 15 1.43 -13.02 10.01
CA ALA A 15 1.10 -11.67 10.46
C ALA A 15 1.31 -11.49 11.98
N THR A 16 0.98 -12.47 12.82
CA THR A 16 1.24 -12.38 14.28
C THR A 16 2.73 -12.48 14.67
N SER A 17 3.61 -12.89 13.75
CA SER A 17 5.03 -13.10 14.02
C SER A 17 5.95 -12.03 13.42
N PHE A 18 5.42 -11.17 12.53
CA PHE A 18 6.16 -10.12 11.83
C PHE A 18 5.41 -8.80 11.97
N ALA A 19 6.08 -7.71 12.29
CA ALA A 19 5.44 -6.39 12.30
C ALA A 19 5.06 -5.98 10.87
N PHE A 20 3.81 -5.56 10.68
CA PHE A 20 3.25 -5.21 9.37
C PHE A 20 2.21 -4.10 9.47
N GLU A 21 1.92 -3.46 8.35
CA GLU A 21 0.82 -2.50 8.22
C GLU A 21 -0.22 -3.02 7.23
N LEU A 22 -1.49 -2.89 7.57
CA LEU A 22 -2.61 -3.10 6.66
C LEU A 22 -3.31 -1.77 6.44
N ASN A 23 -3.47 -1.34 5.18
CA ASN A 23 -4.11 -0.09 4.81
C ASN A 23 -5.24 -0.35 3.81
N SER A 24 -6.31 0.42 3.93
CA SER A 24 -7.41 0.47 2.97
C SER A 24 -7.66 1.91 2.58
N GLY A 25 -7.78 2.18 1.28
CA GLY A 25 -7.83 3.54 0.79
C GLY A 25 -8.50 3.70 -0.55
N VAL A 26 -8.60 4.96 -0.94
CA VAL A 26 -9.17 5.43 -2.19
C VAL A 26 -8.17 6.37 -2.84
N LEU A 27 -7.88 6.14 -4.12
CA LEU A 27 -7.23 7.09 -5.00
C LEU A 27 -8.30 7.88 -5.73
N TYR A 28 -8.21 9.20 -5.65
CA TYR A 28 -8.95 10.11 -6.51
C TYR A 28 -8.02 10.65 -7.59
N SER A 29 -8.25 10.27 -8.84
CA SER A 29 -7.41 10.69 -9.96
C SER A 29 -7.75 12.10 -10.41
N PHE A 30 -6.76 12.82 -10.96
CA PHE A 30 -6.98 14.13 -11.58
C PHE A 30 -7.83 14.05 -12.85
N SER A 31 -7.99 12.85 -13.42
CA SER A 31 -8.92 12.58 -14.52
C SER A 31 -10.35 12.24 -14.05
N GLY A 32 -10.63 12.29 -12.75
CA GLY A 32 -11.96 12.04 -12.17
C GLY A 32 -12.32 10.57 -11.99
N GLN A 33 -11.34 9.66 -12.05
CA GLN A 33 -11.52 8.24 -11.77
C GLN A 33 -11.26 7.94 -10.29
N LEU A 34 -11.95 6.93 -9.77
CA LEU A 34 -11.79 6.43 -8.41
C LEU A 34 -11.23 5.01 -8.45
N LEU A 35 -10.14 4.78 -7.72
CA LEU A 35 -9.63 3.45 -7.44
C LEU A 35 -9.68 3.17 -5.94
N TYR A 36 -9.99 1.94 -5.58
CA TYR A 36 -9.97 1.43 -4.22
C TYR A 36 -8.76 0.52 -4.07
N ALA A 37 -8.03 0.64 -2.95
CA ALA A 37 -6.84 -0.14 -2.70
C ALA A 37 -6.86 -0.79 -1.32
N LEU A 38 -6.43 -2.05 -1.26
CA LEU A 38 -6.01 -2.73 -0.03
C LEU A 38 -4.51 -2.96 -0.13
N GLU A 39 -3.76 -2.47 0.84
CA GLU A 39 -2.30 -2.52 0.89
C GLU A 39 -1.83 -3.27 2.14
N PHE A 40 -0.94 -4.23 1.94
CA PHE A 40 -0.17 -4.88 2.99
C PHE A 40 1.30 -4.49 2.88
N ASN A 41 1.88 -4.03 3.99
CA ASN A 41 3.25 -3.55 4.09
C ASN A 41 4.02 -4.34 5.14
N THR A 42 5.24 -4.76 4.83
CA THR A 42 6.14 -5.41 5.80
C THR A 42 6.92 -4.43 6.68
N LEU A 43 6.41 -3.20 6.85
CA LEU A 43 7.08 -2.18 7.65
C LEU A 43 6.86 -2.48 9.13
N SER A 44 7.95 -2.48 9.90
CA SER A 44 7.86 -2.70 11.34
C SER A 44 7.60 -1.40 12.11
N ASN A 45 6.82 -1.50 13.17
CA ASN A 45 6.62 -0.40 14.11
C ASN A 45 7.58 -0.56 15.30
N LEU A 46 8.87 -0.31 15.06
CA LEU A 46 9.86 -0.41 16.12
C LEU A 46 9.90 0.91 16.90
N VAL A 47 9.40 0.88 18.14
CA VAL A 47 9.42 2.03 19.07
C VAL A 47 10.85 2.57 19.30
N ASN A 48 11.87 1.70 19.16
CA ASN A 48 13.30 2.05 19.25
C ASN A 48 14.06 1.71 17.95
N GLY A 49 13.38 1.69 16.81
CA GLY A 49 13.98 1.36 15.51
C GLY A 49 14.75 2.53 14.89
N PRO A 50 15.56 2.26 13.85
CA PRO A 50 16.13 3.32 13.04
C PRO A 50 15.02 4.15 12.42
N SER A 51 15.20 5.48 12.34
CA SER A 51 14.23 6.37 11.69
C SER A 51 14.00 6.01 10.22
N THR A 52 14.97 5.40 9.56
CA THR A 52 14.83 4.92 8.17
C THR A 52 14.52 3.44 8.16
N THR A 53 13.41 3.05 7.55
CA THR A 53 13.03 1.64 7.35
C THR A 53 12.65 1.38 5.90
N SER A 54 12.86 0.15 5.45
CA SER A 54 12.44 -0.32 4.14
C SER A 54 11.74 -1.67 4.25
N GLY A 55 10.93 -1.99 3.25
CA GLY A 55 10.18 -3.23 3.21
C GLY A 55 9.57 -3.46 1.83
N PHE A 56 8.67 -4.43 1.78
CA PHE A 56 7.89 -4.75 0.59
C PHE A 56 6.42 -4.41 0.82
N SER A 57 5.75 -4.03 -0.25
CA SER A 57 4.31 -3.78 -0.26
C SER A 57 3.66 -4.67 -1.30
N LEU A 58 2.50 -5.21 -0.93
CA LEU A 58 1.57 -5.90 -1.83
C LEU A 58 0.24 -5.14 -1.79
N MET A 59 -0.26 -4.77 -2.96
CA MET A 59 -1.54 -4.07 -3.08
C MET A 59 -2.50 -4.83 -4.00
N TYR A 60 -3.76 -4.81 -3.62
CA TYR A 60 -4.89 -5.11 -4.49
C TYR A 60 -5.62 -3.82 -4.80
N ILE A 61 -5.84 -3.53 -6.07
CA ILE A 61 -6.43 -2.29 -6.57
C ILE A 61 -7.61 -2.64 -7.45
N THR A 62 -8.72 -1.93 -7.28
CA THR A 62 -9.92 -2.09 -8.12
C THR A 62 -10.60 -0.77 -8.42
N ASP A 63 -11.30 -0.68 -9.54
CA ASP A 63 -12.20 0.44 -9.85
C ASP A 63 -13.69 0.02 -9.73
N VAL A 64 -14.59 0.98 -9.95
CA VAL A 64 -16.05 0.73 -9.98
C VAL A 64 -16.51 -0.08 -11.19
N ALA A 65 -15.68 -0.21 -12.21
CA ALA A 65 -15.93 -1.01 -13.41
C ALA A 65 -15.37 -2.45 -13.27
N GLU A 66 -14.98 -2.83 -12.05
CA GLU A 66 -14.42 -4.15 -11.70
C GLU A 66 -13.14 -4.52 -12.46
N LYS A 67 -12.31 -3.53 -12.80
CA LYS A 67 -10.91 -3.82 -13.20
C LYS A 67 -10.11 -4.14 -11.96
N HIS A 68 -9.35 -5.23 -12.00
CA HIS A 68 -8.57 -5.71 -10.86
C HIS A 68 -7.08 -5.76 -11.16
N PHE A 69 -6.31 -5.04 -10.36
CA PHE A 69 -4.87 -4.97 -10.47
C PHE A 69 -4.19 -5.43 -9.19
N GLY A 70 -3.07 -6.11 -9.34
CA GLY A 70 -2.12 -6.35 -8.28
C GLY A 70 -0.96 -5.38 -8.43
N ALA A 71 -0.39 -4.94 -7.32
CA ALA A 71 0.90 -4.28 -7.31
C ALA A 71 1.83 -4.92 -6.28
N ILE A 72 3.10 -5.03 -6.65
CA ILE A 72 4.16 -5.48 -5.73
C ILE A 72 5.39 -4.62 -5.93
N GLY A 73 6.01 -4.20 -4.83
CA GLY A 73 7.16 -3.31 -4.92
C GLY A 73 7.89 -3.12 -3.60
N GLY A 74 8.95 -2.33 -3.68
CA GLY A 74 9.71 -1.89 -2.52
C GLY A 74 9.11 -0.60 -1.98
N GLN A 75 9.22 -0.43 -0.67
CA GLN A 75 8.88 0.81 0.02
C GLN A 75 9.99 1.21 0.97
N ALA A 76 10.13 2.50 1.19
CA ALA A 76 11.00 3.07 2.19
C ALA A 76 10.26 4.20 2.92
N LYS A 77 10.55 4.36 4.21
CA LYS A 77 10.07 5.49 4.98
C LYS A 77 11.12 6.08 5.90
N TYR A 78 10.94 7.35 6.22
CA TYR A 78 11.70 8.07 7.24
C TYR A 78 10.76 8.62 8.30
N ASP A 79 10.94 8.14 9.53
CA ASP A 79 10.11 8.34 10.70
C ASP A 79 10.59 9.57 11.51
N ILE A 80 9.66 10.50 11.74
CA ILE A 80 9.79 11.69 12.56
C ILE A 80 8.86 11.53 13.77
N ASN A 81 9.42 11.28 14.94
CA ASN A 81 8.66 11.10 16.18
C ASN A 81 8.21 12.46 16.73
N LEU A 82 6.95 12.56 17.13
CA LEU A 82 6.31 13.71 17.75
C LEU A 82 5.80 13.32 19.15
N GLU A 83 5.45 14.31 19.97
CA GLU A 83 4.90 14.04 21.33
C GLU A 83 3.60 13.23 21.30
N ILE A 84 2.79 13.40 20.24
CA ILE A 84 1.45 12.79 20.10
C ILE A 84 1.40 11.64 19.10
N GLY A 85 2.53 11.25 18.50
CA GLY A 85 2.54 10.23 17.45
C GLY A 85 3.80 10.27 16.58
N ARG A 86 3.69 9.83 15.34
CA ARG A 86 4.81 9.80 14.39
C ARG A 86 4.36 10.15 12.99
N ILE A 87 5.16 10.93 12.27
CA ILE A 87 4.98 11.20 10.84
C ILE A 87 6.07 10.45 10.09
N SER A 88 5.71 9.73 9.04
CA SER A 88 6.68 9.05 8.19
C SER A 88 6.61 9.59 6.76
N LEU A 89 7.72 10.14 6.28
CA LEU A 89 7.89 10.39 4.85
C LEU A 89 8.01 9.05 4.15
N TYR A 90 7.18 8.80 3.14
CA TYR A 90 6.96 7.49 2.55
C TYR A 90 7.18 7.54 1.04
N GLY A 91 7.84 6.51 0.52
CA GLY A 91 7.96 6.25 -0.90
C GLY A 91 7.75 4.77 -1.21
N PHE A 92 7.05 4.49 -2.31
CA PHE A 92 6.88 3.16 -2.88
C PHE A 92 7.10 3.19 -4.38
N GLY A 93 7.77 2.15 -4.87
CA GLY A 93 7.97 1.92 -6.30
C GLY A 93 7.84 0.43 -6.59
N GLY A 94 7.07 0.09 -7.61
CA GLY A 94 6.75 -1.30 -7.88
C GLY A 94 6.22 -1.57 -9.27
N MET A 95 5.91 -2.84 -9.47
CA MET A 95 5.22 -3.37 -10.63
C MET A 95 3.71 -3.26 -10.40
N LEU A 96 2.97 -2.95 -11.46
CA LEU A 96 1.51 -3.00 -11.52
C LEU A 96 1.12 -3.98 -12.62
N PHE A 97 0.11 -4.82 -12.38
CA PHE A 97 -0.29 -5.86 -13.32
C PHE A 97 -1.78 -6.20 -13.20
N PRO A 98 -2.46 -6.58 -14.29
CA PRO A 98 -3.84 -7.06 -14.23
C PRO A 98 -3.91 -8.45 -13.57
N ILE A 99 -4.94 -8.70 -12.76
CA ILE A 99 -5.12 -9.98 -12.05
C ILE A 99 -5.76 -11.05 -12.94
N PHE A 100 -6.84 -10.70 -13.65
CA PHE A 100 -7.59 -11.69 -14.44
C PHE A 100 -7.04 -11.91 -15.84
N GLU A 101 -6.28 -10.96 -16.38
CA GLU A 101 -5.65 -11.07 -17.70
C GLU A 101 -4.13 -10.89 -17.62
N PHE A 102 -3.50 -11.53 -16.63
CA PHE A 102 -2.07 -11.42 -16.42
C PHE A 102 -1.27 -11.80 -17.68
N GLY A 103 -0.33 -10.93 -18.05
CA GLY A 103 0.68 -11.14 -19.08
C GLY A 103 1.90 -10.30 -18.76
N PHE A 104 3.10 -10.82 -18.97
CA PHE A 104 4.35 -10.09 -18.66
C PHE A 104 4.47 -8.78 -19.44
N GLU A 105 3.92 -8.75 -20.65
CA GLU A 105 3.82 -7.58 -21.52
C GLU A 105 2.85 -6.51 -21.01
N LYS A 106 1.94 -6.87 -20.08
CA LYS A 106 1.01 -5.95 -19.43
C LYS A 106 1.51 -5.45 -18.07
N ILE A 107 2.70 -5.88 -17.65
CA ILE A 107 3.34 -5.36 -16.43
C ILE A 107 3.82 -3.95 -16.70
N THR A 108 3.45 -3.05 -15.81
CA THR A 108 3.78 -1.64 -15.86
C THR A 108 4.36 -1.22 -14.51
N SER A 109 4.37 0.09 -14.22
CA SER A 109 4.91 0.63 -12.98
C SER A 109 3.88 1.42 -12.19
N ILE A 110 4.15 1.47 -10.89
CA ILE A 110 3.45 2.30 -9.92
C ILE A 110 4.48 3.00 -9.05
N VAL A 111 4.26 4.28 -8.78
CA VAL A 111 5.06 5.10 -7.87
C VAL A 111 4.13 5.84 -6.95
N ARG A 112 4.43 5.84 -5.65
CA ARG A 112 3.67 6.54 -4.62
C ARG A 112 4.63 7.27 -3.70
N VAL A 113 4.32 8.52 -3.36
CA VAL A 113 5.15 9.36 -2.49
C VAL A 113 4.27 10.28 -1.66
N GLY A 114 4.58 10.42 -0.38
CA GLY A 114 3.83 11.30 0.51
C GLY A 114 4.22 11.12 1.97
N ALA A 115 3.25 11.36 2.85
CA ALA A 115 3.41 11.20 4.29
C ALA A 115 2.33 10.30 4.87
N LYS A 116 2.73 9.46 5.83
CA LYS A 116 1.86 8.63 6.66
C LYS A 116 1.89 9.15 8.09
N TYR A 117 0.74 9.19 8.74
CA TYR A 117 0.58 9.68 10.12
C TYR A 117 0.20 8.51 11.02
N TYR A 118 0.95 8.30 12.09
CA TYR A 118 0.75 7.21 13.04
C TYR A 118 0.32 7.77 14.39
N ILE A 119 -0.86 7.35 14.85
CA ILE A 119 -1.41 7.69 16.16
C ILE A 119 -1.65 6.37 16.90
N GLY A 120 -0.70 5.99 17.76
CA GLY A 120 -0.63 4.63 18.29
C GLY A 120 -0.47 3.62 17.15
N ASN A 121 -1.41 2.67 17.06
CA ASN A 121 -1.43 1.67 16.01
C ASN A 121 -2.27 2.06 14.78
N ILE A 122 -2.91 3.23 14.81
CA ILE A 122 -3.72 3.71 13.69
C ILE A 122 -2.82 4.46 12.72
N ILE A 123 -2.98 4.17 11.43
CA ILE A 123 -2.31 4.85 10.33
C ILE A 123 -3.34 5.68 9.58
N ILE A 124 -3.03 6.94 9.33
CA ILE A 124 -3.83 7.83 8.49
C ILE A 124 -2.91 8.35 7.40
N ASN A 125 -3.34 8.21 6.15
CA ASN A 125 -2.65 8.78 5.01
C ASN A 125 -3.61 9.74 4.33
N SER A 126 -3.19 11.00 4.20
CA SER A 126 -3.92 12.00 3.44
C SER A 126 -2.90 12.72 2.57
N GLY A 127 -3.08 12.67 1.25
CA GLY A 127 -2.19 13.40 0.35
C GLY A 127 -1.02 12.58 -0.23
N ILE A 128 -1.10 11.25 -0.28
CA ILE A 128 -0.08 10.48 -1.02
C ILE A 128 -0.30 10.73 -2.51
N TYR A 129 0.70 11.28 -3.19
CA TYR A 129 0.70 11.36 -4.65
C TYR A 129 0.99 9.99 -5.23
N SER A 130 0.21 9.63 -6.24
CA SER A 130 0.19 8.30 -6.81
C SER A 130 0.15 8.36 -8.32
N LEU A 131 1.05 7.61 -8.96
CA LEU A 131 1.18 7.50 -10.41
C LEU A 131 1.15 6.04 -10.82
N TYR A 132 0.15 5.67 -11.60
CA TYR A 132 -0.13 4.32 -12.06
C TYR A 132 -0.05 4.35 -13.59
N LEU A 133 0.76 3.47 -14.18
CA LEU A 133 0.74 3.28 -15.63
C LEU A 133 -0.13 2.05 -15.92
N ILE A 134 -1.26 2.18 -16.60
CA ILE A 134 -2.19 1.07 -16.89
C ILE A 134 -2.44 1.05 -18.40
N ASP A 135 -2.09 -0.04 -19.08
CA ASP A 135 -2.35 -0.22 -20.52
C ASP A 135 -1.91 0.98 -21.37
N SER A 136 -0.70 1.52 -21.10
CA SER A 136 -0.14 2.75 -21.72
C SER A 136 -0.84 4.07 -21.36
N THR A 137 -1.85 4.02 -20.48
CA THR A 137 -2.50 5.21 -19.93
C THR A 137 -1.86 5.60 -18.61
N LYS A 138 -1.66 6.89 -18.42
CA LYS A 138 -1.21 7.46 -17.15
C LYS A 138 -2.42 7.78 -16.28
N LEU A 139 -2.47 7.23 -15.06
CA LEU A 139 -3.41 7.63 -14.03
C LEU A 139 -2.64 8.21 -12.86
N GLU A 140 -2.89 9.47 -12.55
CA GLU A 140 -2.25 10.19 -11.46
C GLU A 140 -3.29 10.84 -10.56
N GLY A 141 -3.00 10.91 -9.27
CA GLY A 141 -3.96 11.39 -8.30
C GLY A 141 -3.43 11.45 -6.88
N VAL A 142 -4.37 11.65 -5.97
CA VAL A 142 -4.11 11.71 -4.54
C VAL A 142 -4.86 10.58 -3.85
N GLU A 143 -4.15 9.88 -2.97
CA GLU A 143 -4.69 8.85 -2.14
C GLU A 143 -5.02 9.34 -0.73
N PHE A 144 -6.12 8.79 -0.24
CA PHE A 144 -6.49 8.80 1.16
C PHE A 144 -6.64 7.35 1.64
N SER A 145 -6.02 7.00 2.77
CA SER A 145 -6.19 5.67 3.34
C SER A 145 -6.16 5.68 4.85
N ILE A 146 -6.85 4.71 5.44
CA ILE A 146 -6.76 4.39 6.86
C ILE A 146 -6.16 3.00 7.00
N GLY A 147 -5.36 2.80 8.02
CA GLY A 147 -4.71 1.54 8.26
C GLY A 147 -4.46 1.25 9.73
N TYR A 148 -3.89 0.08 9.96
CA TYR A 148 -3.50 -0.39 11.27
C TYR A 148 -2.12 -1.06 11.18
N THR A 149 -1.27 -0.81 12.17
CA THR A 149 0.02 -1.47 12.31
C THR A 149 0.00 -2.44 13.48
N PHE A 150 0.57 -3.62 13.25
CA PHE A 150 0.68 -4.72 14.21
C PHE A 150 2.12 -4.88 14.71
#